data_AF-A0A3E2DM86-F1
#
_entry.id   AF-A0A3E2DM86-F1
#
_cell.length_a   1.000
_cell.length_b   1.000
_cell.length_c   1.000
_cell.angle_alpha   90.00
_cell.angle_beta   90.00
_cell.angle_gamma   90.00
#
_symmetry.space_group_name_H-M   'P 1'
#
loop_
_entity.id
_entity.type
_entity.pdbx_description
1 polymer ?
#
loop_
_entity_poly.entity_id
_entity_poly.type
_entity_poly.pdbx_seq_one_letter_code
_entity_poly.pdbx_strand_id
1 'polypeptide(L)'
;MTPLKKLATCAATWLVIGLVGGVFYREFTKAHDFTGWTQLKVVHTHSLALGFMLTLIALLLEQAFTLSQHRGAFATYFWGFNLGLVVTITTLVVHGIMQINGHTDVSPVISGIAGLGHIGLSVGLIGLMVALFTSLPAGKNQDQLTTPQ
;
A
#
# COMPACT_ATOMS: atom_id res chain seq x y z
N MET A 1 -19.85 8.59 3.54
CA MET A 1 -18.95 8.61 2.35
C MET A 1 -19.01 7.25 1.67
N THR A 2 -19.12 7.21 0.33
CA THR A 2 -19.10 5.96 -0.45
C THR A 2 -17.70 5.32 -0.45
N PRO A 3 -17.56 4.00 -0.68
CA PRO A 3 -16.26 3.32 -0.74
C PRO A 3 -15.30 3.95 -1.75
N LEU A 4 -15.80 4.32 -2.94
CA LEU A 4 -15.05 5.02 -3.98
C LEU A 4 -14.47 6.35 -3.51
N LYS A 5 -15.27 7.19 -2.82
CA LYS A 5 -14.80 8.47 -2.28
C LYS A 5 -13.71 8.28 -1.22
N LYS A 6 -13.80 7.22 -0.41
CA LYS A 6 -12.77 6.88 0.59
C LYS A 6 -11.46 6.48 -0.08
N LEU A 7 -11.50 5.58 -1.06
CA LEU A 7 -10.30 5.17 -1.81
C LEU A 7 -9.66 6.35 -2.55
N ALA A 8 -10.46 7.22 -3.17
CA ALA A 8 -9.94 8.41 -3.84
C ALA A 8 -9.23 9.37 -2.87
N THR A 9 -9.82 9.57 -1.68
CA THR A 9 -9.22 10.41 -0.62
C THR A 9 -7.93 9.79 -0.11
N CYS A 10 -7.89 8.46 0.09
CA CYS A 10 -6.68 7.75 0.49
C CYS A 10 -5.59 7.85 -0.58
N ALA A 11 -5.91 7.64 -1.85
CA ALA A 11 -4.97 7.79 -2.96
C ALA A 11 -4.38 9.22 -2.99
N ALA A 12 -5.23 10.25 -2.92
CA ALA A 12 -4.77 11.64 -2.88
C ALA A 12 -3.88 11.92 -1.65
N THR A 13 -4.22 11.36 -0.50
CA THR A 13 -3.40 11.50 0.72
C THR A 13 -2.02 10.88 0.53
N TRP A 14 -1.95 9.66 0.00
CA TRP A 14 -0.68 8.99 -0.26
C TRP A 14 0.16 9.67 -1.35
N LEU A 15 -0.49 10.28 -2.35
CA LEU A 15 0.17 11.12 -3.34
C LEU A 15 0.87 12.31 -2.67
N VAL A 16 0.16 13.05 -1.82
CA VAL A 16 0.73 14.20 -1.09
C VAL A 16 1.90 13.73 -0.21
N ILE A 17 1.73 12.65 0.55
CA ILE A 17 2.80 12.08 1.39
C ILE A 17 4.02 11.70 0.55
N GLY A 18 3.82 11.05 -0.60
CA GLY A 18 4.91 10.67 -1.49
C GLY A 18 5.66 11.88 -2.06
N LEU A 19 4.95 12.91 -2.52
CA LEU A 19 5.56 14.13 -3.04
C LEU A 19 6.34 14.88 -1.95
N VAL A 20 5.73 15.08 -0.78
CA VAL A 20 6.39 15.71 0.37
C VAL A 20 7.61 14.89 0.82
N GLY A 21 7.50 13.57 0.89
CA GLY A 21 8.60 12.69 1.24
C GLY A 21 9.77 12.77 0.26
N GLY A 22 9.50 12.93 -1.04
CA GLY A 22 10.53 13.12 -2.06
C GLY A 22 11.28 14.44 -1.93
N VAL A 23 10.56 15.54 -1.66
CA VAL A 23 11.17 16.86 -1.38
C VAL A 23 11.94 16.82 -0.07
N PHE A 24 11.35 16.26 0.98
CA PHE A 24 11.95 16.12 2.30
C PHE A 24 13.28 15.38 2.23
N TYR A 25 13.34 14.24 1.53
CA TYR A 25 14.59 13.51 1.31
C TYR A 25 15.68 14.42 0.72
N ARG A 26 15.36 15.13 -0.37
CA ARG A 26 16.34 15.97 -1.09
C ARG A 26 16.86 17.13 -0.25
N GLU A 27 15.96 17.84 0.43
CA GLU A 27 16.33 19.00 1.25
C GLU A 27 17.04 18.57 2.53
N PHE A 28 16.61 17.48 3.17
CA PHE A 28 17.20 17.00 4.41
C PHE A 28 18.60 16.45 4.21
N THR A 29 18.86 15.65 3.16
CA THR A 29 20.22 15.18 2.86
C THR A 29 21.15 16.32 2.48
N LYS A 30 20.63 17.32 1.75
CA LYS A 30 21.40 18.51 1.37
C LYS A 30 21.77 19.35 2.60
N ALA A 31 20.86 19.51 3.55
CA ALA A 31 21.10 20.25 4.80
C ALA A 31 22.13 19.57 5.72
N HIS A 32 22.39 18.27 5.55
CA HIS A 32 23.33 17.48 6.35
C HIS A 32 24.58 17.06 5.56
N ASP A 33 24.82 17.64 4.37
CA ASP A 33 25.92 17.28 3.46
C ASP A 33 26.06 15.76 3.21
N PHE A 34 24.93 15.04 3.26
CA PHE A 34 24.90 13.59 3.18
C PHE A 34 24.80 13.12 1.72
N THR A 35 25.79 12.33 1.28
CA THR A 35 25.89 11.82 -0.10
C THR A 35 25.70 10.30 -0.23
N GLY A 36 25.47 9.61 0.89
CA GLY A 36 25.31 8.16 0.95
C GLY A 36 23.91 7.66 0.58
N TRP A 37 23.73 6.34 0.63
CA TRP A 37 22.41 5.72 0.50
C TRP A 37 21.68 5.73 1.85
N THR A 38 20.38 6.06 1.84
CA THR A 38 19.52 6.08 3.04
C THR A 38 18.12 5.54 2.72
N GLN A 39 17.49 4.91 3.72
CA GLN A 39 16.10 4.45 3.64
C GLN A 39 15.12 5.60 3.35
N LEU A 40 15.49 6.85 3.65
CA LEU A 40 14.66 8.02 3.37
C LEU A 40 14.40 8.22 1.87
N LYS A 41 15.35 7.79 1.01
CA LYS A 41 15.20 7.82 -0.45
C LYS A 41 14.05 6.94 -0.93
N VAL A 42 13.75 5.88 -0.19
CA VAL A 42 12.81 4.81 -0.55
C VAL A 42 11.37 5.17 -0.15
N VAL A 43 11.19 6.13 0.76
CA VAL A 43 9.88 6.65 1.19
C VAL A 43 9.07 7.16 0.00
N HIS A 44 9.68 7.97 -0.87
CA HIS A 44 9.00 8.53 -2.04
C HIS A 44 8.43 7.43 -2.94
N THR A 45 9.25 6.44 -3.29
CA THR A 45 8.85 5.38 -4.23
C THR A 45 7.78 4.47 -3.63
N HIS A 46 7.88 4.13 -2.34
CA HIS A 46 6.89 3.26 -1.69
C HIS A 46 5.56 3.97 -1.44
N SER A 47 5.58 5.25 -1.03
CA SER A 47 4.35 6.03 -0.89
C SER A 47 3.62 6.21 -2.22
N LEU A 48 4.35 6.46 -3.31
CA LEU A 48 3.71 6.61 -4.64
C LEU A 48 3.28 5.27 -5.25
N ALA A 49 4.12 4.22 -5.19
CA ALA A 49 3.80 2.94 -5.80
C ALA A 49 2.73 2.17 -5.00
N LEU A 50 2.94 2.00 -3.69
CA LEU A 50 2.04 1.20 -2.84
C LEU A 50 0.89 2.06 -2.31
N GLY A 51 1.15 3.31 -1.91
CA GLY A 51 0.11 4.18 -1.37
C GLY A 51 -0.81 4.75 -2.44
N PHE A 52 -0.25 5.37 -3.48
CA PHE A 52 -1.05 6.04 -4.50
C PHE A 52 -1.48 5.09 -5.63
N MET A 53 -0.53 4.47 -6.33
CA MET A 53 -0.84 3.67 -7.54
C MET A 53 -1.67 2.42 -7.21
N LEU A 54 -1.27 1.64 -6.20
CA LEU A 54 -2.05 0.45 -5.84
C LEU A 54 -3.44 0.80 -5.29
N THR A 55 -3.59 1.91 -4.56
CA THR A 55 -4.92 2.38 -4.11
C THR A 55 -5.77 2.87 -5.28
N LEU A 56 -5.18 3.51 -6.31
CA LEU A 56 -5.89 3.84 -7.54
C LEU A 56 -6.35 2.59 -8.29
N ILE A 57 -5.49 1.57 -8.39
CA ILE A 57 -5.85 0.28 -8.98
C ILE A 57 -7.03 -0.33 -8.20
N ALA A 58 -6.98 -0.33 -6.87
CA ALA A 58 -8.06 -0.83 -6.04
C ALA A 58 -9.36 -0.01 -6.20
N LEU A 59 -9.27 1.30 -6.43
CA LEU A 59 -10.42 2.15 -6.77
C LEU A 59 -11.05 1.72 -8.09
N LEU A 60 -10.25 1.48 -9.12
CA LEU A 60 -10.74 1.00 -10.43
C LEU A 60 -11.36 -0.40 -10.31
N LEU A 61 -10.76 -1.28 -9.52
CA LEU A 61 -11.32 -2.61 -9.26
C LEU A 61 -12.63 -2.55 -8.47
N GLU A 62 -12.73 -1.66 -7.47
CA GLU A 62 -13.98 -1.39 -6.75
C GLU A 62 -15.07 -0.88 -7.71
N GLN A 63 -14.71 0.02 -8.63
CA GLN A 63 -15.65 0.53 -9.62
C GLN A 63 -16.10 -0.54 -10.63
N ALA A 64 -15.22 -1.48 -11.00
CA ALA A 64 -15.52 -2.53 -11.97
C ALA A 64 -16.26 -3.74 -11.38
N PHE A 65 -15.89 -4.17 -10.16
CA PHE A 65 -16.34 -5.43 -9.58
C PHE A 65 -17.16 -5.26 -8.29
N THR A 66 -17.33 -4.03 -7.79
CA THR A 66 -18.05 -3.76 -6.53
C THR A 66 -17.51 -4.60 -5.36
N LEU A 67 -16.19 -4.62 -5.19
CA LEU A 67 -15.49 -5.41 -4.16
C LEU A 67 -16.03 -5.17 -2.74
N SER A 68 -16.53 -3.95 -2.46
CA SER A 68 -17.12 -3.58 -1.17
C SER A 68 -18.39 -4.34 -0.81
N GLN A 69 -19.00 -5.07 -1.75
CA GLN A 69 -20.05 -6.04 -1.46
C GLN A 69 -19.55 -7.12 -0.49
N HIS A 70 -18.28 -7.52 -0.60
CA HIS A 70 -17.59 -8.44 0.30
C HIS A 70 -16.94 -7.69 1.48
N ARG A 71 -17.78 -7.15 2.37
CA ARG A 71 -17.37 -6.27 3.47
C ARG A 71 -16.19 -6.78 4.31
N GLY A 72 -16.10 -8.10 4.55
CA GLY A 72 -14.99 -8.70 5.31
C GLY A 72 -13.65 -8.57 4.60
N ALA A 73 -13.53 -9.12 3.38
CA ALA A 73 -12.29 -9.11 2.61
C ALA A 73 -11.86 -7.69 2.23
N PHE A 74 -12.81 -6.84 1.83
CA PHE A 74 -12.54 -5.44 1.51
C PHE A 74 -12.08 -4.64 2.73
N ALA A 75 -12.66 -4.89 3.92
CA ALA A 75 -12.20 -4.24 5.16
C ALA A 75 -10.78 -4.71 5.55
N THR A 76 -10.46 -6.00 5.41
CA THR A 76 -9.11 -6.54 5.65
C THR A 76 -8.09 -5.91 4.73
N TYR A 77 -8.42 -5.78 3.43
CA TYR A 77 -7.59 -5.01 2.50
C TYR A 77 -7.43 -3.58 2.99
N PHE A 78 -8.53 -2.84 3.14
CA PHE A 78 -8.47 -1.41 3.41
C PHE A 78 -7.71 -1.08 4.70
N TRP A 79 -8.02 -1.76 5.81
CA TRP A 79 -7.38 -1.51 7.09
C TRP A 79 -5.99 -2.15 7.19
N GLY A 80 -5.86 -3.43 6.84
CA GLY A 80 -4.58 -4.15 6.94
C GLY A 80 -3.51 -3.52 6.05
N PHE A 81 -3.87 -3.19 4.80
CA PHE A 81 -2.95 -2.57 3.86
C PHE A 81 -2.56 -1.16 4.29
N ASN A 82 -3.52 -0.28 4.60
CA ASN A 82 -3.18 1.11 4.97
C ASN A 82 -2.42 1.17 6.29
N LEU A 83 -2.78 0.34 7.29
CA LEU A 83 -2.06 0.30 8.56
C LEU A 83 -0.64 -0.25 8.37
N GLY A 84 -0.48 -1.33 7.61
CA GLY A 84 0.83 -1.88 7.24
C GLY A 84 1.69 -0.86 6.51
N LEU A 85 1.11 -0.14 5.55
CA LEU A 85 1.80 0.89 4.79
C LEU A 85 2.24 2.07 5.66
N VAL A 86 1.39 2.54 6.58
CA VAL A 86 1.77 3.59 7.54
C VAL A 86 2.96 3.14 8.37
N VAL A 87 2.92 1.93 8.93
CA VAL A 87 4.04 1.37 9.72
C VAL A 87 5.32 1.30 8.89
N THR A 88 5.25 0.79 7.66
CA THR A 88 6.40 0.71 6.75
C THR A 88 6.98 2.10 6.45
N ILE A 89 6.14 3.08 6.09
CA ILE A 89 6.60 4.44 5.77
C ILE A 89 7.20 5.12 6.99
N THR A 90 6.56 5.02 8.16
CA THR A 90 7.11 5.57 9.41
C THR A 90 8.48 4.96 9.73
N THR A 91 8.62 3.64 9.57
CA THR A 91 9.89 2.95 9.84
C THR A 91 10.98 3.38 8.87
N LEU A 92 10.66 3.53 7.58
CA LEU A 92 11.61 4.04 6.58
C LEU A 92 12.06 5.48 6.90
N VAL A 93 11.15 6.34 7.33
CA VAL A 93 11.47 7.73 7.72
C VAL A 93 12.38 7.74 8.95
N VAL A 94 12.00 7.05 10.03
CA VAL A 94 12.78 7.01 11.27
C VAL A 94 14.17 6.43 11.02
N HIS A 95 14.24 5.27 10.35
CA HIS A 95 15.51 4.63 10.05
C HIS A 95 16.37 5.47 9.09
N GLY A 96 15.75 6.11 8.09
CA GLY A 96 16.43 6.99 7.16
C GLY A 96 17.04 8.22 7.82
N ILE A 97 16.34 8.86 8.76
CA ILE A 97 16.85 9.97 9.56
C ILE A 97 18.01 9.52 10.46
N MET A 98 17.88 8.35 11.11
CA MET A 98 18.97 7.80 11.94
C MET A 98 20.25 7.55 11.14
N GLN A 99 20.13 6.99 9.93
CA GLN A 99 21.27 6.77 9.04
C GLN A 99 21.99 8.06 8.65
N ILE A 100 21.22 9.13 8.38
CA ILE A 100 21.79 10.45 8.05
C ILE A 100 22.49 11.06 9.26
N ASN A 101 21.99 10.81 10.47
CA ASN A 101 22.62 11.21 11.73
C ASN A 101 23.75 10.28 12.18
N GLY A 102 24.29 9.43 11.30
CA GLY A 102 25.44 8.56 11.59
C GLY A 102 25.14 7.29 12.39
N HIS A 103 23.86 7.00 12.68
CA HIS A 103 23.44 5.77 13.35
C HIS A 103 23.04 4.74 12.30
N THR A 104 24.03 4.00 11.79
CA THR A 104 23.84 2.99 10.73
C THR A 104 23.42 1.63 11.26
N ASP A 105 23.53 1.39 12.57
CA ASP A 105 23.16 0.13 13.17
C ASP A 105 21.64 -0.03 13.22
N VAL A 106 21.15 -1.06 12.54
CA VAL A 106 19.73 -1.41 12.56
C VAL A 106 19.42 -2.03 13.92
N SER A 107 18.83 -1.23 14.81
CA SER A 107 18.33 -1.77 16.08
C SER A 107 17.36 -2.94 15.80
N PRO A 108 17.46 -4.06 16.54
CA PRO A 108 16.53 -5.18 16.41
C PRO A 108 15.05 -4.77 16.47
N VAL A 109 14.77 -3.68 17.20
CA VAL A 109 13.45 -3.08 17.31
C VAL A 109 12.95 -2.53 15.97
N ILE A 110 13.80 -1.81 15.22
CA ILE A 110 13.46 -1.24 13.89
C ILE A 110 13.19 -2.36 12.89
N SER A 111 14.01 -3.41 12.92
CA SER A 111 13.81 -4.60 12.08
C SER A 111 12.49 -5.30 12.38
N GLY A 112 12.15 -5.46 13.67
CA GLY A 112 10.87 -6.03 14.10
C GLY A 112 9.66 -5.23 13.62
N ILE A 113 9.69 -3.89 13.76
CA ILE A 113 8.59 -3.01 13.32
C ILE A 113 8.48 -3.02 11.79
N ALA A 114 9.60 -3.04 11.06
CA ALA A 114 9.59 -3.19 9.59
C ALA A 114 8.92 -4.50 9.17
N GLY A 115 9.20 -5.59 9.89
CA GLY A 115 8.55 -6.89 9.68
C GLY A 115 7.04 -6.85 9.90
N LEU A 116 6.57 -6.15 10.94
CA LEU A 116 5.14 -5.96 11.19
C LEU A 116 4.46 -5.18 10.06
N GLY A 117 5.11 -4.14 9.52
CA GLY A 117 4.65 -3.43 8.33
C GLY A 117 4.48 -4.37 7.14
N HIS A 118 5.46 -5.22 6.87
CA HIS A 118 5.40 -6.23 5.81
C HIS A 118 4.27 -7.24 5.99
N ILE A 119 4.05 -7.72 7.21
CA ILE A 119 2.93 -8.64 7.51
C ILE A 119 1.60 -7.93 7.22
N GLY A 120 1.43 -6.69 7.68
CA GLY A 120 0.21 -5.90 7.43
C GLY A 120 -0.06 -5.70 5.93
N LEU A 121 0.97 -5.31 5.17
CA LEU A 121 0.89 -5.18 3.71
C LEU A 121 0.49 -6.50 3.05
N SER A 122 1.08 -7.62 3.48
CA SER A 122 0.80 -8.95 2.93
C SER A 122 -0.64 -9.39 3.20
N VAL A 123 -1.11 -9.26 4.44
CA VAL A 123 -2.50 -9.56 4.83
C VAL A 123 -3.48 -8.68 4.05
N GLY A 124 -3.15 -7.40 3.87
CA GLY A 124 -3.95 -6.48 3.07
C GLY A 124 -4.07 -6.91 1.60
N LEU A 125 -2.95 -7.25 0.96
CA LEU A 125 -2.94 -7.74 -0.44
C LEU A 125 -3.71 -9.05 -0.60
N ILE A 126 -3.58 -9.98 0.36
CA ILE A 126 -4.37 -11.21 0.35
C ILE A 126 -5.86 -10.89 0.43
N GLY A 127 -6.27 -9.98 1.31
CA GLY A 127 -7.66 -9.50 1.39
C GLY A 127 -8.17 -8.94 0.06
N LEU A 128 -7.33 -8.19 -0.67
CA LEU A 128 -7.67 -7.64 -1.99
C LEU A 128 -7.90 -8.76 -3.01
N MET A 129 -7.02 -9.76 -3.05
CA MET A 129 -7.14 -10.88 -3.97
C MET A 129 -8.37 -11.73 -3.65
N VAL A 130 -8.64 -12.01 -2.38
CA VAL A 130 -9.86 -12.74 -1.98
C VAL A 130 -11.11 -11.99 -2.41
N ALA A 131 -11.18 -10.68 -2.17
CA ALA A 131 -12.30 -9.86 -2.62
C ALA A 131 -12.46 -9.92 -4.15
N LEU A 132 -11.35 -9.84 -4.89
CA LEU A 132 -11.34 -9.89 -6.35
C LEU A 132 -11.83 -11.25 -6.87
N PHE A 133 -11.23 -12.35 -6.43
CA PHE A 133 -11.61 -13.71 -6.88
C PHE A 133 -13.06 -14.05 -6.56
N THR A 134 -13.59 -13.57 -5.43
CA THR A 134 -15.00 -13.79 -5.06
C THR A 134 -15.96 -12.96 -5.93
N SER A 135 -15.50 -11.82 -6.45
CA SER A 135 -16.32 -10.92 -7.28
C SER A 135 -16.24 -11.26 -8.78
N LEU A 136 -15.37 -12.18 -9.20
CA LEU A 136 -15.29 -12.60 -10.59
C LEU A 136 -16.54 -13.43 -10.96
N PRO A 137 -17.18 -13.16 -12.11
CA PRO A 137 -18.27 -13.98 -12.60
C PRO A 137 -17.79 -15.43 -12.78
N ALA A 138 -18.40 -16.38 -12.08
CA ALA A 138 -18.20 -17.79 -12.38
C ALA A 138 -18.63 -18.01 -13.84
N GLY A 139 -17.69 -18.39 -14.70
CA GLY A 139 -17.99 -18.67 -16.10
C GLY A 139 -19.11 -19.70 -16.18
N LYS A 140 -20.30 -19.28 -16.63
CA LYS A 140 -21.36 -20.19 -17.05
C LYS A 140 -20.88 -20.91 -18.31
N ASN A 141 -20.14 -22.00 -18.14
CA ASN A 141 -19.85 -22.92 -19.25
C ASN A 141 -21.10 -23.77 -19.53
N GLN A 142 -21.86 -23.32 -20.54
CA GLN A 142 -22.35 -24.10 -21.68
C GLN A 142 -23.05 -25.48 -21.50
N ASP A 143 -23.87 -25.70 -20.47
CA ASP A 143 -24.71 -26.92 -20.38
C ASP A 143 -26.13 -26.79 -20.98
N GLN A 144 -26.35 -25.91 -21.98
CA GLN A 144 -27.70 -25.70 -22.55
C GLN A 144 -27.82 -25.84 -24.08
N LEU A 145 -26.83 -26.38 -24.81
CA LEU A 145 -26.93 -26.44 -26.28
C LEU A 145 -26.81 -27.80 -26.96
N THR A 146 -26.81 -28.93 -26.25
CA THR A 146 -26.94 -30.24 -26.92
C THR A 146 -27.75 -31.24 -26.09
N THR A 147 -29.06 -31.07 -26.04
CA THR A 147 -29.99 -32.21 -25.85
C THR A 147 -30.72 -32.43 -27.17
N PRO A 148 -30.61 -33.61 -27.80
CA PRO A 148 -31.34 -33.94 -29.02
C PRO A 148 -32.80 -34.31 -28.68
N GLN A 149 -33.73 -33.68 -29.38
CA GLN A 149 -35.08 -34.18 -29.67
C GLN A 149 -35.37 -33.87 -31.13
#